data_AF-A0A380CV88-F1
#
_entry.id   AF-A0A380CV88-F1
#
_cell.length_a   1.000
_cell.length_b   1.000
_cell.length_c   1.000
_cell.angle_alpha   90.00
_cell.angle_beta   90.00
_cell.angle_gamma   90.00
#
_symmetry.space_group_name_H-M   'P 1'
#
loop_
_entity.id
_entity.type
_entity.pdbx_description
1 polymer ?
#
loop_
_entity_poly.entity_id
_entity_poly.type
_entity_poly.pdbx_seq_one_letter_code
_entity_poly.pdbx_strand_id
1 'polypeptide(L)'
;MIFKPKVLVYEKNKKLSWTGRLLLPGIFDGEHTFELIDNGDGTTTFVQSEIFKGLLVPLFQKTLDNNTRRGFEQMNLKLKEMCENESKSA
;
A
#
# COMPACT_ATOMS: atom_id res chain seq x y z
N MET A 1 11.92 -14.02 8.41
CA MET A 1 11.73 -14.06 6.94
C MET A 1 12.31 -12.77 6.37
N ILE A 2 13.19 -12.83 5.36
CA ILE A 2 13.74 -11.62 4.72
C ILE A 2 12.81 -11.26 3.56
N PHE A 3 12.05 -10.18 3.72
CA PHE A 3 11.22 -9.62 2.65
C PHE A 3 12.14 -8.94 1.61
N LYS A 4 12.12 -9.42 0.37
CA LYS A 4 12.91 -8.88 -0.75
C LYS A 4 11.99 -8.41 -1.87
N PRO A 5 11.30 -7.27 -1.71
CA PRO A 5 10.40 -6.76 -2.73
C PRO A 5 11.20 -6.28 -3.94
N LYS A 6 10.62 -6.42 -5.13
CA LYS A 6 11.16 -5.80 -6.35
C LYS A 6 10.42 -4.49 -6.58
N VAL A 7 11.11 -3.35 -6.50
CA VAL A 7 10.55 -2.06 -6.88
C VAL A 7 10.20 -2.08 -8.37
N LEU A 8 8.98 -1.68 -8.70
CA LEU A 8 8.46 -1.58 -10.07
C LEU A 8 8.46 -0.14 -10.55
N VAL A 9 7.96 0.78 -9.74
CA VAL A 9 7.91 2.22 -10.04
C VAL A 9 8.45 3.01 -8.84
N TYR A 10 9.31 3.98 -9.15
CA TYR A 10 9.74 4.99 -8.19
C TYR A 10 9.70 6.36 -8.86
N GLU A 11 8.67 7.14 -8.53
CA GLU A 11 8.51 8.52 -8.94
C GLU A 11 8.46 9.38 -7.68
N LYS A 12 9.49 10.22 -7.50
CA LYS A 12 9.63 11.07 -6.33
C LYS A 12 8.35 11.91 -6.12
N ASN A 13 7.82 11.87 -4.90
CA ASN A 13 6.63 12.60 -4.46
C ASN A 13 5.35 12.30 -5.27
N LYS A 14 5.29 11.19 -6.01
CA LYS A 14 4.12 10.84 -6.83
C LYS A 14 3.70 9.40 -6.65
N LYS A 15 4.63 8.46 -6.85
CA LYS A 15 4.27 7.05 -6.92
C LYS A 15 5.41 6.15 -6.49
N LEU A 16 5.06 5.13 -5.72
CA LEU A 16 5.97 4.05 -5.36
C LEU A 16 5.20 2.74 -5.49
N SER A 17 5.71 1.80 -6.27
CA SER A 17 5.16 0.46 -6.34
C SER A 17 6.21 -0.62 -6.29
N TRP A 18 5.85 -1.77 -5.75
CA TRP A 18 6.71 -2.94 -5.70
C TRP A 18 5.89 -4.23 -5.77
N THR A 19 6.54 -5.31 -6.16
CA THR A 19 6.00 -6.66 -6.02
C THR A 19 6.65 -7.35 -4.82
N GLY A 20 5.83 -7.68 -3.82
CA GLY A 20 6.17 -8.53 -2.70
C GLY A 20 5.86 -10.00 -3.01
N ARG A 21 6.71 -10.90 -2.55
CA ARG A 21 6.50 -12.36 -2.61
C ARG A 21 6.28 -12.85 -1.18
N LEU A 22 5.06 -13.29 -0.86
CA LEU A 22 4.68 -13.55 0.53
C LEU A 22 5.03 -14.98 1.00
N LEU A 23 5.03 -15.97 0.10
CA LEU A 23 5.26 -17.38 0.45
C LEU A 23 6.15 -18.13 -0.55
N LEU A 24 5.71 -18.27 -1.81
CA LEU A 24 6.43 -18.95 -2.90
C LEU A 24 6.13 -18.24 -4.24
N PRO A 25 7.08 -18.14 -5.19
CA PRO A 25 6.86 -17.47 -6.48
C PRO A 25 5.65 -18.06 -7.22
N GLY A 26 4.69 -17.24 -7.64
CA GLY A 26 3.51 -17.66 -8.40
C GLY A 26 2.36 -18.26 -7.58
N ILE A 27 2.51 -18.41 -6.26
CA ILE A 27 1.44 -18.93 -5.38
C ILE A 27 0.65 -17.78 -4.76
N PHE A 28 1.37 -16.74 -4.31
CA PHE A 28 0.79 -15.52 -3.73
C PHE A 28 1.77 -14.35 -3.87
N ASP A 29 1.63 -13.60 -4.96
CA ASP A 29 2.39 -12.39 -5.23
C ASP A 29 1.47 -11.17 -5.02
N GLY A 30 1.97 -10.15 -4.32
CA GLY A 30 1.25 -8.91 -4.04
C GLY A 30 1.95 -7.73 -4.69
N GLU A 31 1.28 -7.03 -5.60
CA GLU A 31 1.76 -5.77 -6.17
C GLU A 31 1.17 -4.62 -5.36
N HIS A 32 1.99 -4.01 -4.50
CA HIS A 32 1.57 -2.91 -3.65
C HIS A 32 1.97 -1.58 -4.30
N THR A 33 1.05 -0.62 -4.29
CA THR A 33 1.23 0.70 -4.89
C THR A 33 0.77 1.79 -3.92
N PHE A 34 1.61 2.80 -3.76
CA PHE A 34 1.31 4.07 -3.13
C PHE A 34 1.28 5.18 -4.17
N GLU A 35 0.24 6.00 -4.13
CA GLU A 35 0.05 7.16 -4.99
C GLU A 35 -0.23 8.40 -4.15
N LEU A 36 0.44 9.49 -4.50
CA LEU A 36 0.27 10.83 -3.94
C LEU A 36 -0.31 11.70 -5.04
N ILE A 37 -1.54 12.18 -4.82
CA ILE A 37 -2.25 13.04 -5.75
C ILE A 37 -2.34 14.43 -5.12
N ASP A 38 -1.71 15.41 -5.77
CA ASP A 38 -1.82 16.82 -5.39
C ASP A 38 -3.24 17.31 -5.71
N ASN A 39 -3.91 17.87 -4.70
CA ASN A 39 -5.28 18.40 -4.84
C ASN A 39 -5.29 19.86 -5.32
N GLY A 40 -4.13 20.52 -5.39
CA GLY A 40 -3.99 21.91 -5.86
C GLY A 40 -4.38 22.99 -4.83
N ASP A 41 -4.74 22.58 -3.61
CA ASP A 41 -5.13 23.46 -2.50
C ASP A 41 -4.16 23.36 -1.31
N GLY A 42 -2.98 22.76 -1.53
CA GLY A 42 -2.00 22.48 -0.49
C GLY A 42 -2.26 21.17 0.27
N THR A 43 -3.34 20.44 -0.03
CA THR A 43 -3.58 19.10 0.50
C THR A 43 -3.14 18.01 -0.49
N THR A 44 -2.96 16.79 0.02
CA THR A 44 -2.57 15.63 -0.80
C THR A 44 -3.49 14.46 -0.50
N THR A 45 -4.00 13.83 -1.54
CA THR A 45 -4.72 12.55 -1.44
C THR A 45 -3.71 11.41 -1.53
N PHE A 46 -3.63 10.62 -0.45
CA PHE A 46 -2.83 9.40 -0.40
C PHE A 46 -3.71 8.19 -0.72
N VAL A 47 -3.31 7.42 -1.72
CA VAL A 47 -3.97 6.16 -2.11
C VAL A 47 -2.98 5.02 -1.95
N GLN A 48 -3.37 4.00 -1.20
CA GLN A 48 -2.67 2.72 -1.17
C GLN A 48 -3.55 1.64 -1.78
N SER A 49 -2.95 0.74 -2.55
CA SER A 49 -3.63 -0.38 -3.17
C SER A 49 -2.72 -1.59 -3.25
N GLU A 50 -3.30 -2.78 -3.18
CA GLU A 50 -2.56 -4.01 -3.41
C GLU A 50 -3.33 -4.95 -4.33
N ILE A 51 -2.67 -5.38 -5.40
CA ILE A 51 -3.20 -6.36 -6.35
C ILE A 51 -2.56 -7.70 -6.05
N PHE A 52 -3.35 -8.63 -5.52
CA PHE A 52 -2.92 -10.00 -5.29
C PHE A 52 -3.10 -10.85 -6.55
N LYS A 53 -2.03 -11.56 -6.94
CA LYS A 53 -1.99 -12.48 -8.08
C LYS A 53 -1.51 -13.85 -7.59
N GLY A 54 -2.16 -14.93 -8.04
CA GLY A 54 -1.75 -16.29 -7.71
C GLY A 54 -2.91 -17.28 -7.60
N LEU A 55 -2.58 -18.57 -7.63
CA LEU A 55 -3.56 -19.66 -7.63
C LEU A 55 -4.39 -19.72 -6.33
N LEU A 56 -3.86 -19.24 -5.21
CA LEU A 56 -4.54 -19.30 -3.90
C LEU A 56 -5.37 -18.07 -3.58
N VAL A 57 -5.36 -17.02 -4.41
CA VAL A 57 -6.14 -15.78 -4.15
C VAL A 57 -7.63 -16.05 -3.88
N PRO A 58 -8.34 -16.93 -4.64
CA PRO A 58 -9.75 -17.21 -4.36
C PRO A 58 -10.02 -17.81 -2.98
N LEU A 59 -9.08 -18.59 -2.44
CA LEU A 59 -9.22 -19.22 -1.12
C LEU A 59 -9.05 -18.21 0.03
N PHE A 60 -8.27 -17.14 -0.19
CA PHE A 60 -8.01 -16.09 0.80
C PHE A 60 -8.84 -14.82 0.58
N GLN A 61 -9.70 -14.77 -0.44
CA GLN A 61 -10.45 -13.57 -0.81
C GLN A 61 -11.19 -12.92 0.37
N LYS A 62 -11.90 -13.72 1.18
CA LYS A 62 -12.63 -13.20 2.37
C LYS A 62 -11.72 -12.61 3.45
N THR A 63 -10.51 -13.14 3.61
CA THR A 63 -9.53 -12.65 4.58
C THR A 63 -8.86 -11.37 4.06
N LEU A 64 -8.56 -11.31 2.75
CA LEU A 64 -8.01 -10.13 2.09
C LEU A 64 -9.00 -8.96 2.13
N ASP A 65 -10.26 -9.22 1.80
CA ASP A 65 -11.30 -8.18 1.75
C ASP A 65 -11.61 -7.57 3.13
N ASN A 66 -11.42 -8.33 4.21
CA ASN A 66 -11.77 -7.87 5.55
C ASN A 66 -10.54 -7.45 6.37
N ASN A 67 -9.58 -8.36 6.58
CA ASN A 67 -8.47 -8.09 7.49
C ASN A 67 -7.40 -7.21 6.84
N THR A 68 -7.02 -7.51 5.59
CA THR A 68 -6.00 -6.73 4.88
C THR A 68 -6.48 -5.33 4.61
N ARG A 69 -7.71 -5.17 4.06
CA ARG A 69 -8.32 -3.86 3.86
C ARG A 69 -8.38 -3.02 5.14
N ARG A 70 -8.84 -3.62 6.26
CA ARG A 70 -8.89 -2.91 7.54
C ARG A 70 -7.49 -2.48 8.02
N GLY A 71 -6.46 -3.30 7.80
CA GLY A 71 -5.08 -2.95 8.08
C GLY A 71 -4.61 -1.73 7.27
N PHE A 72 -4.96 -1.69 5.99
CA PHE A 72 -4.65 -0.55 5.11
C PHE A 72 -5.40 0.72 5.53
N GLU A 73 -6.68 0.63 5.86
CA GLU A 73 -7.46 1.75 6.38
C GLU A 73 -6.85 2.31 7.67
N GLN A 74 -6.43 1.44 8.60
CA GLN A 74 -5.76 1.85 9.83
C GLN A 74 -4.41 2.53 9.57
N MET A 75 -3.63 2.02 8.62
CA MET A 75 -2.37 2.65 8.20
C MET A 75 -2.62 4.04 7.60
N ASN A 76 -3.61 4.19 6.70
CA ASN A 76 -3.97 5.47 6.11
C ASN A 76 -4.33 6.50 7.19
N LEU A 77 -5.18 6.10 8.15
CA LEU A 77 -5.58 6.98 9.25
C LEU A 77 -4.38 7.42 10.08
N LYS A 78 -3.49 6.48 10.43
CA LYS A 78 -2.32 6.82 11.26
C LYS A 78 -1.30 7.68 10.51
N LEU A 79 -1.07 7.40 9.23
CA LEU A 79 -0.18 8.20 8.40
C LEU A 79 -0.69 9.64 8.26
N LYS A 80 -1.99 9.80 7.99
CA LYS A 80 -2.65 11.12 7.94
C LYS A 80 -2.46 11.88 9.25
N GLU A 81 -2.73 11.23 10.38
CA GLU A 81 -2.54 11.83 11.71
C GLU A 81 -1.09 12.30 11.92
N MET A 82 -0.09 11.50 11.55
CA MET A 82 1.32 11.85 11.72
C MET A 82 1.71 13.06 10.87
N CYS A 83 1.40 13.04 9.57
CA CYS A 83 1.75 14.12 8.65
C CYS A 83 1.06 15.45 9.02
N GLU A 84 -0.21 15.39 9.45
CA GLU A 84 -0.99 16.59 9.77
C GLU A 84 -0.70 17.14 11.17
N ASN A 85 -0.20 16.31 12.10
CA ASN A 85 0.23 16.78 13.43
C ASN A 85 1.63 17.37 13.43
N GLU A 86 2.57 16.83 12.62
CA GLU A 86 3.87 17.47 12.39
C GLU A 86 3.70 18.86 11.77
N SER A 87 2.74 19.02 10.85
CA SER A 87 2.42 20.31 10.21
C SER A 87 1.87 21.38 11.17
N LYS A 88 1.38 20.99 12.35
CA LYS A 88 0.85 21.93 13.37
C LYS A 88 1.88 22.37 14.41
N SER A 89 3.04 21.71 14.44
CA SER A 89 4.09 21.94 15.44
C SER A 89 5.28 22.74 14.88
N ALA A 90 5.19 23.18 13.62
CA ALA A 90 6.22 23.93 12.89
C ALA A 90 5.78 25.39 12.68
#